data_AF-A0A931D3C4-F1
#
_entry.id   AF-A0A931D3C4-F1
#
_cell.length_a   1.000
_cell.length_b   1.000
_cell.length_c   1.000
_cell.angle_alpha   90.00
_cell.angle_beta   90.00
_cell.angle_gamma   90.00
#
_symmetry.space_group_name_H-M   'P 1'
#
loop_
_entity.id
_entity.type
_entity.pdbx_description
1 polymer ?
#
loop_
_entity_poly.entity_id
_entity_poly.type
_entity_poly.pdbx_seq_one_letter_code
_entity_poly.pdbx_strand_id
1 'polypeptide(L)'
;MSQTRADAAMRPSAAGETTQPWLRLLRASALVITIATVAAILPAGLISGLNAVYSVLAAAALVVVFFGITLLIGHFVGLRHPRAALGAFMAGYLVKVVGFGAVVFLMGTPDWLVREWFLGAAVGAVIVWQATEMVVFSRFRFQLYDDGASAGERGAHGTV
;
A
#
# COMPACT_ATOMS: atom_id res chain seq x y z
N MET A 1 16.22 50.52 -21.49
CA MET A 1 15.23 49.66 -22.19
C MET A 1 15.87 48.32 -22.56
N SER A 2 16.09 47.42 -21.60
CA SER A 2 16.76 46.12 -21.88
C SER A 2 16.48 45.06 -20.80
N GLN A 3 15.30 45.08 -20.17
CA GLN A 3 14.97 44.17 -19.07
C GLN A 3 13.67 43.37 -19.30
N THR A 4 13.12 43.35 -20.53
CA THR A 4 11.80 42.76 -20.81
C THR A 4 11.86 41.44 -21.59
N ARG A 5 13.03 40.81 -21.75
CA ARG A 5 13.18 39.51 -22.46
C ARG A 5 13.67 38.35 -21.59
N ALA A 6 14.06 38.59 -20.34
CA ALA A 6 14.60 37.55 -19.45
C ALA A 6 13.50 36.75 -18.72
N ASP A 7 12.26 37.24 -18.68
CA ASP A 7 11.18 36.58 -17.92
C ASP A 7 10.47 35.47 -18.70
N ALA A 8 10.82 35.26 -19.98
CA ALA A 8 10.16 34.29 -20.85
C ALA A 8 10.77 32.88 -20.80
N ALA A 9 11.93 32.68 -20.16
CA ALA A 9 12.74 31.46 -20.36
C ALA A 9 12.83 30.51 -19.16
N MET A 10 12.11 30.75 -18.06
CA MET A 10 12.03 29.77 -16.97
C MET A 10 10.59 29.55 -16.55
N ARG A 11 9.83 28.88 -17.42
CA ARG A 11 8.78 27.99 -16.91
C ARG A 11 9.53 26.78 -16.35
N PRO A 12 9.66 26.61 -15.02
CA PRO A 12 10.18 25.37 -14.48
C PRO A 12 9.40 24.23 -15.14
N SER A 13 10.13 23.38 -15.87
CA SER A 13 9.62 22.13 -16.39
C SER A 13 8.86 21.45 -15.26
N ALA A 14 7.63 21.03 -15.55
CA ALA A 14 6.68 20.50 -14.58
C ALA A 14 7.39 19.66 -13.51
N ALA A 15 7.30 20.15 -12.27
CA ALA A 15 7.74 19.45 -11.08
C ALA A 15 7.41 17.96 -11.22
N GLY A 16 8.43 17.13 -10.94
CA GLY A 16 8.54 15.73 -11.32
C GLY A 16 7.22 14.97 -11.39
N GLU A 17 7.07 14.24 -12.50
CA GLU A 17 6.11 13.16 -12.72
C GLU A 17 5.63 12.59 -11.37
N THR A 18 4.41 13.00 -10.99
CA THR A 18 3.77 12.64 -9.72
C THR A 18 3.68 11.12 -9.64
N THR A 19 4.71 10.48 -9.12
CA THR A 19 4.79 9.02 -9.04
C THR A 19 3.80 8.60 -7.99
N GLN A 20 2.61 8.22 -8.45
CA GLN A 20 1.40 7.88 -7.71
C GLN A 20 1.73 7.08 -6.43
N PRO A 21 1.81 7.72 -5.24
CA PRO A 21 2.38 7.11 -4.04
C PRO A 21 1.59 5.87 -3.60
N TRP A 22 0.27 5.97 -3.72
CA TRP A 22 -0.68 4.92 -3.39
C TRP A 22 -0.58 3.69 -4.29
N LEU A 23 -0.35 3.87 -5.59
CA LEU A 23 -0.23 2.76 -6.53
C LEU A 23 1.10 2.01 -6.33
N ARG A 24 2.17 2.74 -5.96
CA ARG A 24 3.44 2.12 -5.57
C ARG A 24 3.31 1.32 -4.28
N LEU A 25 2.57 1.83 -3.30
CA LEU A 25 2.21 1.09 -2.07
C LEU A 25 1.47 -0.19 -2.42
N LEU A 26 0.41 -0.09 -3.23
CA LEU A 26 -0.42 -1.23 -3.61
C LEU A 26 0.40 -2.31 -4.32
N ARG A 27 1.25 -1.93 -5.28
CA ARG A 27 2.12 -2.89 -6.00
C ARG A 27 3.13 -3.56 -5.07
N ALA A 28 3.76 -2.80 -4.18
CA ALA A 28 4.72 -3.36 -3.22
C ALA A 28 4.04 -4.34 -2.26
N SER A 29 2.92 -3.94 -1.65
CA SER A 29 2.16 -4.81 -0.74
C SER A 29 1.62 -6.05 -1.44
N ALA A 30 1.09 -5.91 -2.67
CA ALA A 30 0.62 -7.04 -3.48
C ALA A 30 1.75 -8.04 -3.82
N LEU A 31 2.95 -7.55 -4.12
CA LEU A 31 4.10 -8.41 -4.40
C LEU A 31 4.55 -9.15 -3.12
N VAL A 32 4.71 -8.44 -2.01
CA VAL A 32 5.16 -9.04 -0.75
C VAL A 32 4.14 -10.05 -0.21
N ILE A 33 2.84 -9.75 -0.28
CA ILE A 33 1.81 -10.71 0.15
C ILE A 33 1.77 -11.95 -0.75
N THR A 34 2.02 -11.79 -2.05
CA THR A 34 2.08 -12.93 -2.98
C THR A 34 3.23 -13.86 -2.58
N ILE A 35 4.41 -13.31 -2.31
CA ILE A 35 5.58 -14.07 -1.84
C ILE A 35 5.27 -14.78 -0.52
N ALA A 36 4.71 -14.06 0.45
CA ALA A 36 4.35 -14.62 1.75
C ALA A 36 3.30 -15.75 1.63
N THR A 37 2.33 -15.59 0.72
CA THR A 37 1.29 -16.59 0.46
C THR A 37 1.89 -17.85 -0.17
N VAL A 38 2.75 -17.71 -1.18
CA VAL A 38 3.46 -18.85 -1.79
C VAL A 38 4.31 -19.59 -0.75
N ALA A 39 5.01 -18.85 0.11
CA ALA A 39 5.80 -19.44 1.19
C ALA A 39 4.94 -20.19 2.22
N ALA A 40 3.72 -19.72 2.51
CA ALA A 40 2.78 -20.36 3.43
C ALA A 40 2.05 -21.57 2.84
N ILE A 41 1.84 -21.62 1.52
CA ILE A 41 1.18 -22.75 0.83
C ILE A 41 2.00 -24.04 0.93
N LEU A 42 3.33 -23.96 0.86
CA LEU A 42 4.22 -25.13 0.93
C LEU A 42 4.03 -25.93 2.23
N PRO A 43 4.21 -25.35 3.45
CA PRO A 43 4.01 -26.10 4.68
C PRO A 43 2.53 -26.50 4.88
N ALA A 44 1.57 -25.68 4.45
CA ALA A 44 0.15 -26.01 4.53
C ALA A 44 -0.18 -27.29 3.75
N GLY A 45 0.28 -27.39 2.50
CA GLY A 45 0.07 -28.55 1.64
C GLY A 45 0.77 -29.80 2.15
N LEU A 46 2.01 -29.67 2.63
CA LEU A 46 2.80 -30.80 3.12
C LEU A 46 2.30 -31.38 4.45
N ILE A 47 1.82 -30.52 5.36
CA ILE A 47 1.43 -30.93 6.71
C ILE A 47 -0.05 -31.33 6.78
N SER A 48 -0.92 -30.64 6.05
CA SER A 48 -2.37 -30.74 6.23
C SER A 48 -3.15 -30.92 4.92
N GLY A 49 -2.44 -31.11 3.80
CA GLY A 49 -3.04 -31.40 2.51
C GLY A 49 -3.68 -30.20 1.81
N LEU A 50 -4.44 -30.49 0.76
CA LEU A 50 -4.94 -29.48 -0.18
C LEU A 50 -5.94 -28.50 0.44
N ASN A 51 -6.75 -28.95 1.41
CA ASN A 51 -7.70 -28.10 2.13
C ASN A 51 -7.00 -26.97 2.89
N ALA A 52 -5.81 -27.23 3.44
CA ALA A 52 -5.00 -26.19 4.08
C ALA A 52 -4.47 -25.17 3.08
N VAL A 53 -4.09 -25.60 1.87
CA VAL A 53 -3.70 -24.68 0.78
C VAL A 53 -4.85 -23.75 0.41
N TYR A 54 -6.06 -24.29 0.24
CA TYR A 54 -7.25 -23.47 -0.02
C TYR A 54 -7.56 -22.50 1.12
N SER A 55 -7.32 -22.92 2.37
CA SER A 55 -7.49 -22.07 3.54
C SER A 55 -6.51 -20.89 3.57
N VAL A 56 -5.23 -21.13 3.23
CA VAL A 56 -4.22 -20.08 3.08
C VAL A 56 -4.59 -19.12 1.94
N LEU A 57 -5.00 -19.65 0.79
CA LEU A 57 -5.42 -18.85 -0.36
C LEU A 57 -6.65 -17.99 -0.05
N ALA A 58 -7.65 -18.56 0.61
CA ALA A 58 -8.85 -17.84 1.02
C ALA A 58 -8.52 -16.69 1.99
N ALA A 59 -7.65 -16.93 2.96
CA ALA A 59 -7.19 -15.91 3.89
C ALA A 59 -6.43 -14.78 3.17
N ALA A 60 -5.49 -15.13 2.29
CA ALA A 60 -4.72 -14.15 1.50
C ALA A 60 -5.63 -13.32 0.59
N ALA A 61 -6.57 -13.97 -0.11
CA ALA A 61 -7.54 -13.29 -0.97
C ALA A 61 -8.39 -12.30 -0.17
N LEU A 62 -8.87 -12.69 1.01
CA LEU A 62 -9.65 -11.83 1.89
C LEU A 62 -8.86 -10.58 2.29
N VAL A 63 -7.59 -10.72 2.71
CA VAL A 63 -6.73 -9.59 3.05
C VAL A 63 -6.49 -8.68 1.84
N VAL A 64 -6.13 -9.25 0.69
CA VAL A 64 -5.86 -8.48 -0.54
C VAL A 64 -7.09 -7.67 -0.96
N VAL A 65 -8.29 -8.25 -0.90
CA VAL A 65 -9.53 -7.56 -1.24
C VAL A 65 -9.75 -6.37 -0.30
N PHE A 66 -9.73 -6.60 1.00
CA PHE A 66 -10.03 -5.54 1.98
C PHE A 66 -8.98 -4.43 2.01
N PHE A 67 -7.70 -4.80 2.00
CA PHE A 67 -6.61 -3.84 2.13
C PHE A 67 -6.29 -3.19 0.80
N GLY A 68 -6.31 -3.94 -0.30
CA GLY A 68 -6.12 -3.43 -1.65
C GLY A 68 -7.20 -2.42 -2.06
N ILE A 69 -8.47 -2.72 -1.83
CA ILE A 69 -9.57 -1.78 -2.11
C ILE A 69 -9.40 -0.49 -1.29
N THR A 70 -8.97 -0.60 -0.03
CA THR A 70 -8.75 0.58 0.82
C THR A 70 -7.64 1.49 0.26
N LEU A 71 -6.53 0.93 -0.18
CA LEU A 71 -5.48 1.71 -0.85
C LEU A 71 -5.96 2.31 -2.17
N LEU A 72 -6.77 1.57 -2.92
CA LEU A 72 -7.32 2.04 -4.19
C LEU A 72 -8.28 3.21 -3.99
N ILE A 73 -9.14 3.15 -2.97
CA ILE A 73 -9.98 4.29 -2.56
C ILE A 73 -9.11 5.47 -2.11
N GLY A 74 -8.08 5.20 -1.29
CA GLY A 74 -7.11 6.20 -0.85
C GLY A 74 -6.42 6.91 -2.02
N HIS A 75 -6.11 6.19 -3.09
CA HIS A 75 -5.59 6.75 -4.34
C HIS A 75 -6.57 7.73 -4.98
N PHE A 76 -7.83 7.33 -5.18
CA PHE A 76 -8.82 8.19 -5.83
C PHE A 76 -9.20 9.42 -4.97
N VAL A 77 -9.32 9.26 -3.66
CA VAL A 77 -9.70 10.35 -2.74
C VAL A 77 -8.52 11.29 -2.50
N GLY A 78 -7.32 10.76 -2.30
CA GLY A 78 -6.10 11.53 -2.04
C GLY A 78 -5.72 12.46 -3.19
N LEU A 79 -6.08 12.12 -4.43
CA LEU A 79 -5.87 12.97 -5.60
C LEU A 79 -6.79 14.19 -5.64
N ARG A 80 -8.00 14.11 -5.10
CA ARG A 80 -9.01 15.18 -5.20
C ARG A 80 -9.08 16.06 -3.95
N HIS A 81 -8.91 15.47 -2.76
CA HIS A 81 -9.12 16.15 -1.49
C HIS A 81 -8.14 15.66 -0.40
N PRO A 82 -6.93 16.26 -0.28
CA PRO A 82 -5.92 15.82 0.69
C PRO A 82 -6.41 15.82 2.15
N ARG A 83 -7.30 16.76 2.51
CA ARG A 83 -7.92 16.82 3.85
C ARG A 83 -8.93 15.70 4.10
N ALA A 84 -9.53 15.13 3.05
CA ALA A 84 -10.48 14.03 3.14
C ALA A 84 -9.80 12.64 3.13
N ALA A 85 -8.51 12.57 2.76
CA ALA A 85 -7.77 11.31 2.72
C ALA A 85 -7.76 10.61 4.09
N LEU A 86 -7.56 11.35 5.18
CA LEU A 86 -7.55 10.79 6.53
C LEU A 86 -8.92 10.18 6.90
N GLY A 87 -10.02 10.86 6.57
CA GLY A 87 -11.37 10.35 6.78
C GLY A 87 -11.65 9.08 5.97
N ALA A 88 -11.16 9.00 4.72
CA ALA A 88 -11.29 7.81 3.89
C ALA A 88 -10.54 6.59 4.47
N PHE A 89 -9.36 6.80 5.07
CA PHE A 89 -8.64 5.73 5.78
C PHE A 89 -9.39 5.25 7.02
N MET A 90 -9.96 6.17 7.81
CA MET A 90 -10.75 5.80 8.98
C MET A 90 -12.02 5.03 8.60
N ALA A 91 -12.72 5.48 7.56
CA ALA A 91 -13.87 4.75 7.01
C ALA A 91 -13.46 3.36 6.50
N GLY A 92 -12.32 3.26 5.80
CA GLY A 92 -11.75 1.99 5.35
C GLY A 92 -11.45 1.04 6.51
N TYR A 93 -10.99 1.54 7.66
CA TYR A 93 -10.81 0.72 8.87
C TYR A 93 -12.13 0.17 9.40
N LEU A 94 -13.19 0.99 9.49
CA LEU A 94 -14.51 0.52 9.92
C LEU A 94 -15.05 -0.56 8.97
N VAL A 95 -14.94 -0.33 7.66
CA VAL A 95 -15.33 -1.30 6.64
C VAL A 95 -14.51 -2.59 6.78
N LYS A 96 -13.20 -2.49 7.07
CA LYS A 96 -12.36 -3.67 7.31
C LYS A 96 -12.83 -4.47 8.51
N VAL A 97 -13.01 -3.84 9.68
CA VAL A 97 -13.41 -4.56 10.90
C VAL A 97 -14.77 -5.22 10.74
N VAL A 98 -15.78 -4.46 10.32
CA VAL A 98 -17.14 -4.97 10.16
C VAL A 98 -17.23 -5.95 9.00
N GLY A 99 -16.58 -5.64 7.88
CA GLY A 99 -16.62 -6.46 6.68
C GLY A 99 -15.87 -7.78 6.84
N PHE A 100 -14.72 -7.82 7.53
CA PHE A 100 -14.06 -9.10 7.85
C PHE A 100 -14.98 -9.99 8.68
N GLY A 101 -15.56 -9.42 9.75
CA GLY A 101 -16.49 -10.14 10.62
C GLY A 101 -17.70 -10.65 9.85
N ALA A 102 -18.31 -9.81 9.02
CA ALA A 102 -19.46 -10.19 8.18
C ALA A 102 -19.12 -11.30 7.19
N VAL A 103 -18.00 -11.21 6.47
CA VAL A 103 -17.58 -12.24 5.51
C VAL A 103 -17.33 -13.57 6.21
N VAL A 104 -16.56 -13.58 7.30
CA VAL A 104 -16.28 -14.81 8.05
C VAL A 104 -17.56 -15.39 8.66
N PHE A 105 -18.44 -14.55 9.20
CA PHE A 105 -19.71 -14.98 9.77
C PHE A 105 -20.64 -15.61 8.73
N LEU A 106 -20.79 -14.96 7.56
CA LEU A 106 -21.63 -15.45 6.47
C LEU A 106 -21.07 -16.70 5.79
N MET A 107 -19.75 -16.79 5.68
CA MET A 107 -19.07 -17.97 5.13
C MET A 107 -19.19 -19.18 6.06
N GLY A 108 -19.32 -18.96 7.37
CA GLY A 108 -19.32 -20.02 8.38
C GLY A 108 -18.00 -20.79 8.36
N THR A 109 -18.07 -22.11 8.57
CA THR A 109 -16.91 -22.99 8.38
C THR A 109 -17.23 -24.12 7.44
N PRO A 110 -16.97 -23.92 6.13
CA PRO A 110 -17.08 -24.97 5.12
C PRO A 110 -16.16 -26.14 5.45
N ASP A 111 -16.52 -27.35 5.00
CA ASP A 111 -15.79 -28.60 5.31
C ASP A 111 -14.34 -28.62 4.81
N TRP A 112 -14.04 -27.83 3.77
CA TRP A 112 -12.69 -27.70 3.22
C TRP A 112 -11.82 -26.69 3.99
N LEU A 113 -12.39 -25.91 4.91
CA LEU A 113 -11.69 -24.86 5.62
C LEU A 113 -10.98 -25.42 6.87
N VAL A 114 -9.65 -25.41 6.83
CA VAL A 114 -8.81 -25.74 7.99
C VAL A 114 -8.59 -24.46 8.80
N ARG A 115 -9.24 -24.39 9.95
CA ARG A 115 -9.36 -23.18 10.78
C ARG A 115 -8.01 -22.60 11.19
N GLU A 116 -7.06 -23.45 11.56
CA GLU A 116 -5.74 -23.09 12.05
C GLU A 116 -4.92 -22.42 10.94
N TRP A 117 -4.94 -23.01 9.73
CA TRP A 117 -4.25 -22.46 8.56
C TRP A 117 -4.91 -21.19 8.05
N PHE A 118 -6.25 -21.14 8.05
CA PHE A 118 -6.97 -19.92 7.68
C PHE A 118 -6.65 -18.77 8.63
N LEU A 119 -6.76 -18.98 9.94
CA LEU A 119 -6.50 -17.95 10.95
C LEU A 119 -5.04 -17.50 10.95
N GLY A 120 -4.10 -18.45 10.95
CA GLY A 120 -2.67 -18.16 10.93
C GLY A 120 -2.26 -17.39 9.67
N ALA A 121 -2.75 -17.81 8.51
CA ALA A 121 -2.50 -17.11 7.26
C ALA A 121 -3.15 -15.72 7.23
N ALA A 122 -4.38 -15.55 7.75
CA ALA A 122 -5.07 -14.26 7.79
C ALA A 122 -4.31 -13.25 8.66
N VAL A 123 -3.93 -13.66 9.88
CA VAL A 123 -3.16 -12.80 10.79
C VAL A 123 -1.79 -12.48 10.21
N GLY A 124 -1.06 -13.48 9.71
CA GLY A 124 0.23 -13.30 9.08
C GLY A 124 0.17 -12.37 7.87
N ALA A 125 -0.82 -12.55 7.00
CA ALA A 125 -1.07 -11.70 5.85
C ALA A 125 -1.33 -10.24 6.24
N VAL A 126 -2.16 -10.00 7.25
CA VAL A 126 -2.42 -8.63 7.76
C VAL A 126 -1.14 -8.00 8.27
N ILE A 127 -0.34 -8.71 9.07
CA ILE A 127 0.92 -8.20 9.63
C ILE A 127 1.90 -7.86 8.50
N VAL A 128 2.10 -8.78 7.56
CA VAL A 128 3.02 -8.58 6.41
C VAL A 128 2.58 -7.39 5.57
N TRP A 129 1.27 -7.29 5.27
CA TRP A 129 0.73 -6.18 4.51
C TRP A 129 0.93 -4.85 5.23
N GLN A 130 0.56 -4.77 6.51
CA GLN A 130 0.70 -3.56 7.32
C GLN A 130 2.16 -3.12 7.48
N ALA A 131 3.07 -4.07 7.72
CA ALA A 131 4.50 -3.79 7.80
C ALA A 131 5.04 -3.23 6.47
N THR A 132 4.62 -3.82 5.35
CA THR A 132 5.01 -3.34 4.01
C THR A 132 4.51 -1.92 3.77
N GLU A 133 3.23 -1.64 4.06
CA GLU A 133 2.68 -0.30 3.94
C GLU A 133 3.45 0.71 4.80
N MET A 134 3.71 0.39 6.07
CA MET A 134 4.46 1.26 6.98
C MET A 134 5.88 1.56 6.48
N VAL A 135 6.61 0.55 6.02
CA VAL A 135 7.99 0.70 5.51
C VAL A 135 8.02 1.49 4.21
N VAL A 136 7.11 1.25 3.28
CA VAL A 136 7.09 1.99 2.02
C VAL A 136 6.63 3.44 2.27
N PHE A 137 5.65 3.63 3.16
CA PHE A 137 5.13 4.95 3.51
C PHE A 137 6.15 5.81 4.27
N SER A 138 6.96 5.22 5.15
CA SER A 138 8.02 5.96 5.86
C SER A 138 9.07 6.52 4.89
N ARG A 139 9.45 5.76 3.86
CA ARG A 139 10.40 6.21 2.83
C ARG A 139 9.89 7.38 1.99
N PHE A 140 8.58 7.44 1.74
CA PHE A 140 7.97 8.55 1.03
C PHE A 140 8.04 9.88 1.79
N ARG A 141 7.96 9.85 3.13
CA ARG A 141 8.08 11.08 3.93
C ARG A 141 9.45 11.71 3.77
N PHE A 142 10.52 10.93 3.80
CA PHE A 142 11.88 11.46 3.65
C PHE A 142 12.09 12.11 2.27
N GLN A 143 11.57 11.49 1.21
CA GLN A 143 11.69 12.02 -0.15
C GLN A 143 10.98 13.39 -0.32
N LEU A 144 9.88 13.63 0.39
CA LEU A 144 9.17 14.92 0.34
C LEU A 144 9.93 16.07 1.03
N TYR A 145 10.84 15.77 1.96
CA TYR A 145 11.64 16.79 2.67
C TYR A 145 12.98 17.09 1.98
N ASP A 146 13.58 16.12 1.30
CA ASP A 146 14.95 16.21 0.72
C ASP A 146 15.01 17.06 -0.57
N ASP A 147 13.90 17.22 -1.27
CA ASP A 147 13.80 17.97 -2.53
C ASP A 147 14.06 19.49 -2.36
N GLY A 148 14.04 20.02 -1.13
CA GLY A 148 14.28 21.43 -0.82
C GLY A 148 15.74 21.81 -0.55
N ALA A 149 16.61 20.86 -0.19
CA ALA A 149 17.97 21.16 0.27
C ALA A 149 19.00 21.20 -0.88
N SER A 150 18.77 20.49 -1.98
CA SER A 150 19.78 20.24 -3.01
C SER A 150 19.85 21.29 -4.14
N ALA A 151 18.93 22.24 -4.16
CA ALA A 151 18.84 23.30 -5.19
C ALA A 151 19.52 24.62 -4.76
N GLY A 152 19.78 24.83 -3.47
CA GLY A 152 20.37 26.07 -2.94
C GLY A 152 21.90 26.09 -2.94
N GLU A 153 22.57 24.95 -2.86
CA GLU A 153 24.02 24.90 -2.59
C GLU A 153 24.92 24.86 -3.83
N ARG A 154 24.38 24.54 -5.02
CA ARG A 154 25.17 24.51 -6.27
C ARG A 154 25.35 25.87 -6.96
N GLY A 155 24.69 26.93 -6.47
CA GLY A 155 24.83 28.30 -6.99
C GLY A 155 25.83 29.18 -6.23
N ALA A 156 26.30 28.76 -5.06
CA ALA A 156 27.07 29.62 -4.15
C ALA A 156 28.60 29.42 -4.20
N HIS A 157 29.10 28.44 -4.97
CA HIS A 157 30.53 28.06 -4.92
C HIS A 157 31.28 28.22 -6.25
N GLY A 158 30.85 29.19 -7.07
CA GLY A 158 31.43 29.44 -8.39
C GLY A 158 31.66 30.91 -8.70
N THR A 159 32.20 31.70 -7.76
CA THR A 159 32.91 32.95 -8.05
C THR A 159 33.68 33.41 -6.81
N VAL A 160 34.96 33.04 -6.71
CA VAL A 160 36.03 33.93 -6.22
C VAL A 160 37.25 33.67 -7.07
#